data_AF-A0A354FCS2-F1
#
_entry.id   AF-A0A354FCS2-F1
#
_cell.length_a   1.000
_cell.length_b   1.000
_cell.length_c   1.000
_cell.angle_alpha   90.00
_cell.angle_beta   90.00
_cell.angle_gamma   90.00
#
_symmetry.space_group_name_H-M   'P 1'
#
loop_
_entity.id
_entity.type
_entity.pdbx_description
1 polymer ?
#
loop_
_entity_poly.entity_id
_entity_poly.type
_entity_poly.pdbx_seq_one_letter_code
_entity_poly.pdbx_strand_id
1 'polypeptide(L)'
;PVLTKCFIEKNNKLLGKHIQNISEDVHEVFNRYNWPGNVRELEHAIEHALNIAESSDITLGFQHLPPHLREKFSHKHHFYKDYKVESLQQTLFDIERDIITQELNNNNYNITKTAKSLGVSRQHLQYRLKRLNIDK
;
A
#
# COMPACT_ATOMS: atom_id res chain seq x y z
N PRO A 1 0.87 13.78 -9.22
CA PRO A 1 -0.21 14.79 -9.37
C PRO A 1 0.35 16.24 -9.30
N VAL A 2 0.00 17.10 -10.26
CA VAL A 2 0.53 18.48 -10.39
C VAL A 2 0.24 19.33 -9.15
N LEU A 3 -0.95 19.16 -8.56
CA LEU A 3 -1.37 19.87 -7.34
C LEU A 3 -0.51 19.51 -6.12
N THR A 4 -0.10 18.25 -5.99
CA THR A 4 0.74 17.78 -4.88
C THR A 4 2.07 18.53 -4.84
N LYS A 5 2.73 18.71 -5.99
CA LYS A 5 3.99 19.47 -6.07
C LYS A 5 3.80 20.93 -5.66
N CYS A 6 2.73 21.57 -6.15
CA CYS A 6 2.41 22.95 -5.81
C CYS A 6 2.24 23.16 -4.30
N PHE A 7 1.52 22.26 -3.61
CA PHE A 7 1.33 22.34 -2.16
C PHE A 7 2.61 22.05 -1.38
N ILE A 8 3.45 21.11 -1.83
CA ILE A 8 4.74 20.86 -1.20
C ILE A 8 5.64 22.11 -1.29
N GLU A 9 5.76 22.71 -2.48
CA GLU A 9 6.56 23.93 -2.68
C GLU A 9 6.07 25.11 -1.83
N LYS A 10 4.75 25.30 -1.75
CA LYS A 10 4.13 26.34 -0.91
C LYS A 10 4.48 26.12 0.57
N ASN A 11 4.28 24.91 1.08
CA ASN A 11 4.47 24.60 2.49
C ASN A 11 5.95 24.50 2.90
N ASN A 12 6.84 24.07 2.01
CA ASN A 12 8.30 24.13 2.24
C ASN A 12 8.76 25.55 2.57
N LYS A 13 8.27 26.55 1.82
CA LYS A 13 8.59 27.97 2.07
C LYS A 13 8.06 28.47 3.41
N LEU A 14 6.87 28.01 3.81
CA LEU A 14 6.23 28.42 5.08
C LEU A 14 6.89 27.76 6.29
N LEU A 15 7.28 26.49 6.18
CA LEU A 15 7.80 25.67 7.29
C LEU A 15 9.33 25.60 7.32
N GLY A 16 10.02 26.19 6.35
CA GLY A 16 11.48 26.12 6.23
C GLY A 16 11.99 24.70 5.96
N LYS A 17 11.20 23.88 5.26
CA LYS A 17 11.53 22.48 4.92
C LYS A 17 12.03 22.36 3.49
N HIS A 18 12.66 21.22 3.17
CA HIS A 18 13.23 20.95 1.86
C HIS A 18 12.80 19.59 1.30
N ILE A 19 11.50 19.30 1.41
CA ILE A 19 10.91 18.10 0.81
C ILE A 19 10.85 18.28 -0.71
N GLN A 20 11.40 17.35 -1.47
CA GLN A 20 11.39 17.40 -2.93
C GLN A 20 10.38 16.42 -3.54
N ASN A 21 10.22 15.25 -2.90
CA ASN A 21 9.45 14.14 -3.46
C ASN A 21 8.50 13.53 -2.43
N ILE A 22 7.63 12.66 -2.91
CA ILE A 22 6.82 11.75 -2.09
C ILE A 22 7.19 10.31 -2.48
N SER A 23 7.07 9.37 -1.54
CA SER A 23 7.31 7.96 -1.83
C SER A 23 6.21 7.39 -2.75
N GLU A 24 6.50 6.25 -3.38
CA GLU A 24 5.53 5.57 -4.25
C GLU A 24 4.24 5.20 -3.48
N ASP A 25 4.37 4.76 -2.23
CA ASP A 25 3.23 4.44 -1.37
C ASP A 25 2.32 5.66 -1.13
N VAL A 26 2.92 6.84 -0.92
CA VAL A 26 2.16 8.09 -0.77
C VAL A 26 1.48 8.47 -2.08
N HIS A 27 2.17 8.26 -3.21
CA HIS A 27 1.61 8.46 -4.55
C HIS A 27 0.36 7.60 -4.77
N GLU A 28 0.41 6.32 -4.38
CA GLU A 28 -0.72 5.40 -4.47
C GLU A 28 -1.89 5.83 -3.60
N VAL A 29 -1.63 6.21 -2.34
CA VAL A 29 -2.66 6.73 -1.42
C VAL A 29 -3.36 7.95 -2.02
N PHE A 30 -2.59 8.91 -2.54
CA PHE A 30 -3.15 10.15 -3.06
C PHE A 30 -3.96 9.95 -4.34
N ASN A 31 -3.62 8.95 -5.15
CA ASN A 31 -4.37 8.59 -6.35
C ASN A 31 -5.65 7.79 -6.05
N ARG A 32 -5.63 6.93 -5.02
CA ARG A 32 -6.78 6.08 -4.66
C ARG A 32 -7.79 6.75 -3.74
N TYR A 33 -7.37 7.74 -2.96
CA TYR A 33 -8.28 8.40 -2.04
C TYR A 33 -9.18 9.39 -2.78
N ASN A 34 -10.48 9.33 -2.50
CA ASN A 34 -11.50 10.13 -3.20
C ASN A 34 -11.53 11.61 -2.78
N TRP A 35 -10.77 12.01 -1.75
CA TRP A 35 -10.72 13.38 -1.23
C TRP A 35 -12.12 14.01 -1.04
N PRO A 36 -12.98 13.46 -0.15
CA PRO A 36 -14.33 13.99 0.08
C PRO A 36 -14.36 15.48 0.48
N GLY A 37 -13.29 15.99 1.10
CA GLY A 37 -13.09 17.40 1.41
C GLY A 37 -12.46 18.22 0.26
N ASN A 38 -12.42 17.67 -0.95
CA ASN A 38 -11.81 18.24 -2.15
C ASN A 38 -10.31 18.53 -1.97
N VAL A 39 -9.82 19.48 -2.78
CA VAL A 39 -8.42 19.92 -2.81
C VAL A 39 -7.92 20.46 -1.46
N ARG A 40 -8.80 20.97 -0.59
CA ARG A 40 -8.43 21.44 0.76
C ARG A 40 -8.01 20.29 1.67
N GLU A 41 -8.67 19.14 1.59
CA GLU A 41 -8.27 17.96 2.37
C GLU A 41 -6.90 17.45 1.92
N LEU A 42 -6.62 17.48 0.61
CA LEU A 42 -5.30 17.17 0.06
C LEU A 42 -4.23 18.14 0.57
N GLU A 43 -4.51 19.44 0.56
CA GLU A 43 -3.60 20.46 1.08
C GLU A 43 -3.29 20.23 2.57
N HIS A 44 -4.32 20.01 3.40
CA HIS A 44 -4.14 19.73 4.84
C HIS A 44 -3.36 18.43 5.09
N ALA A 45 -3.58 17.38 4.27
CA ALA A 45 -2.84 16.13 4.40
C ALA A 45 -1.35 16.31 4.09
N ILE A 46 -1.02 17.13 3.09
CA ILE A 46 0.36 17.47 2.73
C ILE A 46 1.00 18.35 3.80
N GLU A 47 0.29 19.36 4.30
CA GLU A 47 0.75 20.23 5.38
C GLU A 47 1.06 19.43 6.65
N HIS A 48 0.15 18.54 7.06
CA HIS A 48 0.39 17.62 8.17
C HIS A 48 1.64 16.76 7.94
N ALA A 49 1.81 16.20 6.75
CA ALA A 49 2.96 15.38 6.42
C ALA A 49 4.29 16.16 6.50
N LEU A 50 4.31 17.41 6.05
CA LEU A 50 5.46 18.30 6.17
C LEU A 50 5.76 18.72 7.61
N ASN A 51 4.74 18.88 8.44
CA ASN A 51 4.92 19.18 9.87
C ASN A 51 5.51 17.99 10.64
N ILE A 52 5.18 16.76 10.24
CA ILE A 52 5.75 15.55 10.86
C ILE A 52 7.16 15.25 10.34
N ALA A 53 7.45 15.57 9.09
CA ALA A 53 8.73 15.27 8.46
C ALA A 53 9.91 15.93 9.22
N GLU A 54 10.98 15.17 9.40
CA GLU A 54 12.21 15.67 10.00
C GLU A 54 12.93 16.63 9.04
N SER A 55 13.85 17.44 9.56
CA SER A 55 14.61 18.38 8.71
C SER A 55 15.59 17.67 7.77
N SER A 56 15.93 16.41 8.07
CA SER A 56 16.71 15.49 7.25
C SER A 56 15.91 14.87 6.10
N ASP A 57 14.57 14.92 6.15
CA ASP A 57 13.73 14.28 5.14
C ASP A 57 13.72 15.10 3.84
N ILE A 58 14.03 14.42 2.74
CA ILE A 58 13.93 14.95 1.38
C ILE A 58 12.67 14.39 0.69
N THR A 59 12.11 13.30 1.21
CA THR A 59 10.95 12.60 0.63
C THR A 59 9.91 12.32 1.71
N LEU A 60 8.63 12.63 1.44
CA LEU A 60 7.54 12.25 2.34
C LEU A 60 7.21 10.76 2.18
N GLY A 61 7.38 10.01 3.26
CA GLY A 61 6.95 8.61 3.34
C GLY A 61 5.54 8.44 3.90
N PHE A 62 5.03 7.21 3.82
CA PHE A 62 3.70 6.83 4.32
C PHE A 62 3.53 7.16 5.81
N GLN A 63 4.59 7.05 6.60
CA GLN A 63 4.60 7.36 8.02
C GLN A 63 4.29 8.84 8.32
N HIS A 64 4.54 9.75 7.38
CA HIS A 64 4.25 11.18 7.56
C HIS A 64 2.77 11.51 7.32
N LEU A 65 2.01 10.63 6.66
CA LEU A 65 0.61 10.89 6.34
C LEU A 65 -0.27 10.99 7.60
N PRO A 66 -1.38 11.74 7.54
CA PRO A 66 -2.39 11.77 8.59
C PRO A 66 -2.84 10.36 9.04
N PRO A 67 -3.15 10.18 10.34
CA PRO A 67 -3.60 8.88 10.88
C PRO A 67 -4.74 8.25 10.10
N HIS A 68 -5.77 9.02 9.72
CA HIS A 68 -6.93 8.51 8.98
C HIS A 68 -6.55 7.96 7.59
N LEU A 69 -5.58 8.55 6.89
CA LEU A 69 -5.06 8.01 5.63
C LEU A 69 -4.22 6.77 5.91
N ARG A 70 -3.35 6.80 6.92
CA ARG A 70 -2.54 5.63 7.28
C ARG A 70 -3.39 4.44 7.70
N GLU A 71 -4.47 4.65 8.45
CA GLU A 71 -5.39 3.59 8.87
C GLU A 71 -6.12 2.98 7.67
N LYS A 72 -6.70 3.84 6.83
CA LYS A 72 -7.44 3.43 5.63
C LYS A 72 -6.59 2.66 4.63
N PHE A 73 -5.32 3.04 4.50
CA PHE A 73 -4.39 2.45 3.54
C PHE A 73 -3.32 1.56 4.18
N SER A 74 -3.40 1.27 5.48
CA SER A 74 -2.47 0.34 6.11
C SER A 74 -2.57 -1.01 5.40
N HIS A 75 -1.44 -1.68 5.18
CA HIS A 75 -1.38 -2.97 4.49
C HIS A 75 -2.28 -4.07 5.09
N LYS A 76 -2.88 -3.85 6.27
CA LYS A 76 -3.93 -4.71 6.83
C LYS A 76 -5.24 -4.67 6.04
N HIS A 77 -5.50 -3.64 5.24
CA HIS A 77 -6.70 -3.51 4.41
C HIS A 77 -6.47 -3.78 2.90
N HIS A 78 -5.25 -4.12 2.50
CA HIS A 78 -4.88 -4.45 1.12
C HIS A 78 -5.32 -5.85 0.64
N PHE A 79 -6.27 -6.50 1.33
CA PHE A 79 -6.85 -7.76 0.87
C PHE A 79 -7.85 -7.58 -0.28
N TYR A 80 -8.37 -6.35 -0.45
CA TYR A 80 -9.21 -6.02 -1.58
C TYR A 80 -8.41 -5.13 -2.52
N LYS A 81 -7.61 -5.75 -3.40
CA LYS A 81 -7.38 -5.11 -4.71
C LYS A 81 -8.76 -4.80 -5.30
N ASP A 82 -8.88 -3.71 -6.05
CA ASP A 82 -10.01 -3.49 -6.95
C ASP A 82 -10.00 -4.57 -8.04
N TYR A 83 -10.32 -5.81 -7.67
CA TYR A 83 -10.55 -6.88 -8.62
C TYR A 83 -11.74 -6.40 -9.45
N LYS A 84 -11.53 -6.13 -10.73
CA LYS A 84 -12.64 -6.07 -11.69
C LYS A 84 -13.34 -7.42 -11.56
N VAL A 85 -14.53 -7.42 -10.97
CA VAL A 85 -15.30 -8.64 -10.75
C VAL A 85 -15.82 -9.10 -12.10
N GLU A 86 -15.02 -9.88 -12.82
CA GLU A 86 -15.43 -10.53 -14.07
C GLU A 86 -16.22 -11.81 -13.75
N SER A 87 -15.78 -12.58 -12.75
CA SER A 87 -16.54 -13.70 -12.18
C SER A 87 -16.08 -14.02 -10.76
N LEU A 88 -16.99 -14.53 -9.91
CA LEU A 88 -16.66 -14.95 -8.54
C LEU A 88 -15.52 -15.98 -8.50
N GLN A 89 -15.50 -16.91 -9.46
CA GLN A 89 -14.48 -17.94 -9.56
C GLN A 89 -13.10 -17.34 -9.81
N GLN A 90 -13.01 -16.38 -10.74
CA GLN A 90 -11.75 -15.70 -11.06
C GLN A 90 -11.27 -14.83 -9.89
N THR A 91 -12.17 -14.09 -9.24
CA THR A 91 -11.81 -13.27 -8.08
C THR A 91 -11.28 -14.11 -6.93
N LEU A 92 -11.91 -15.25 -6.62
CA LEU A 92 -11.40 -16.16 -5.58
C LEU A 92 -10.04 -16.76 -5.96
N PHE A 93 -9.84 -17.07 -7.23
CA PHE A 93 -8.57 -17.56 -7.75
C PHE A 93 -7.45 -16.52 -7.55
N ASP A 94 -7.69 -15.27 -7.92
CA ASP A 94 -6.70 -14.21 -7.83
C ASP A 94 -6.37 -13.84 -6.37
N ILE A 95 -7.39 -13.77 -5.51
CA ILE A 95 -7.21 -13.56 -4.06
C ILE A 95 -6.36 -14.70 -3.48
N GLU A 96 -6.70 -15.95 -3.78
CA GLU A 96 -5.96 -17.10 -3.29
C GLU A 96 -4.50 -17.08 -3.75
N ARG A 97 -4.25 -16.75 -5.02
CA ARG A 97 -2.91 -16.60 -5.59
C ARG A 97 -2.11 -15.53 -4.87
N ASP A 98 -2.70 -14.36 -4.64
CA ASP A 98 -2.03 -13.24 -3.99
C ASP A 98 -1.66 -13.58 -2.53
N ILE A 99 -2.58 -14.16 -1.77
CA ILE A 99 -2.34 -14.58 -0.37
C ILE A 99 -1.19 -15.58 -0.28
N ILE A 100 -1.23 -16.62 -1.11
CA ILE A 100 -0.21 -17.67 -1.10
C ILE A 100 1.15 -17.10 -1.51
N THR A 101 1.18 -16.20 -2.50
CA THR A 101 2.42 -15.57 -2.98
C THR A 101 3.04 -14.67 -1.91
N GLN A 102 2.22 -13.87 -1.23
CA GLN A 102 2.67 -13.01 -0.14
C GLN A 102 3.24 -13.83 1.03
N GLU A 103 2.53 -14.89 1.44
CA GLU A 103 3.02 -15.75 2.52
C GLU A 103 4.27 -16.55 2.13
N LEU A 104 4.41 -16.94 0.86
CA LEU A 104 5.65 -17.51 0.36
C LEU A 104 6.80 -16.50 0.48
N ASN A 105 6.61 -15.25 0.05
CA ASN A 105 7.64 -14.21 0.15
C ASN A 105 8.06 -13.96 1.60
N ASN A 106 7.08 -13.83 2.52
CA ASN A 106 7.33 -13.65 3.96
C ASN A 106 8.14 -14.81 4.58
N ASN A 107 7.98 -16.03 4.03
CA ASN A 107 8.64 -17.23 4.52
C ASN A 107 9.84 -17.68 3.66
N ASN A 108 10.41 -16.79 2.83
CA ASN A 108 11.53 -17.11 1.92
C ASN A 108 11.26 -18.33 1.03
N TYR A 109 10.01 -18.47 0.56
CA TYR A 109 9.49 -19.57 -0.24
C TYR A 109 9.64 -20.95 0.41
N ASN A 110 9.70 -21.01 1.73
CA ASN A 110 9.70 -22.28 2.45
C ASN A 110 8.27 -22.83 2.54
N ILE A 111 7.93 -23.81 1.70
CA ILE A 111 6.59 -24.40 1.60
C ILE A 111 6.09 -24.93 2.96
N THR A 112 6.95 -25.55 3.76
CA THR A 112 6.55 -26.10 5.06
C THR A 112 6.20 -25.00 6.07
N LYS A 113 7.00 -23.93 6.14
CA LYS A 113 6.71 -22.77 6.99
C LYS A 113 5.46 -22.02 6.52
N THR A 114 5.34 -21.84 5.21
CA THR A 114 4.20 -21.17 4.56
C THR A 114 2.89 -21.92 4.83
N ALA A 115 2.89 -23.26 4.66
CA ALA A 115 1.71 -24.08 4.93
C ALA A 115 1.29 -23.99 6.40
N LYS A 116 2.26 -24.01 7.32
CA LYS A 116 2.00 -23.83 8.76
C LYS A 116 1.42 -22.44 9.07
N SER A 117 1.95 -21.38 8.46
CA SER A 117 1.45 -20.01 8.59
C SER A 117 0.01 -19.88 8.11
N LEU A 118 -0.29 -20.48 6.95
CA LEU A 118 -1.62 -20.49 6.34
C LEU A 118 -2.61 -21.47 6.99
N GLY A 119 -2.18 -22.28 7.98
CA GLY A 119 -3.02 -23.27 8.64
C GLY A 119 -3.46 -24.44 7.77
N VAL A 120 -2.72 -24.74 6.70
CA VAL A 120 -3.02 -25.85 5.77
C VAL A 120 -1.93 -26.92 5.79
N SER A 121 -2.25 -28.13 5.33
CA SER A 121 -1.23 -29.18 5.17
C SER A 121 -0.26 -28.83 4.03
N ARG A 122 1.00 -29.30 4.15
CA ARG A 122 2.02 -29.12 3.10
C ARG A 122 1.54 -29.65 1.74
N GLN A 123 0.90 -30.82 1.73
CA GLN A 123 0.36 -31.43 0.51
C GLN A 123 -0.76 -30.57 -0.10
N HIS A 124 -1.65 -30.01 0.72
CA HIS A 124 -2.70 -29.11 0.25
C HIS A 124 -2.12 -27.84 -0.37
N LEU A 125 -1.13 -27.22 0.27
CA LEU A 125 -0.44 -26.06 -0.30
C LEU A 125 0.23 -26.40 -1.65
N GLN A 126 0.92 -27.53 -1.75
CA GLN A 126 1.54 -27.97 -3.01
C GLN A 126 0.52 -28.17 -4.13
N TYR A 127 -0.64 -28.74 -3.82
CA TYR A 127 -1.73 -28.87 -4.79
C TYR A 127 -2.24 -27.50 -5.26
N ARG A 128 -2.43 -26.55 -4.33
CA ARG A 128 -2.84 -25.17 -4.66
C ARG A 128 -1.79 -24.46 -5.53
N LEU A 129 -0.51 -24.58 -5.21
CA LEU A 129 0.58 -23.97 -6.00
C LEU A 129 0.57 -24.44 -7.46
N LYS A 130 0.44 -25.76 -7.68
CA LYS A 130 0.32 -26.33 -9.02
C LYS A 130 -0.91 -25.80 -9.76
N ARG A 131 -2.06 -25.73 -9.10
CA ARG A 131 -3.30 -25.24 -9.71
C ARG A 131 -3.22 -23.75 -10.06
N LEU A 132 -2.50 -22.97 -9.26
CA LEU A 132 -2.33 -21.53 -9.44
C LEU A 132 -1.16 -21.19 -10.38
N ASN A 133 -0.46 -22.19 -10.93
CA ASN A 133 0.77 -22.04 -11.71
C ASN A 133 1.82 -21.15 -11.02
N ILE A 134 1.90 -21.25 -9.68
CA ILE A 134 2.95 -20.60 -8.90
C ILE A 134 4.13 -21.56 -8.87
N ASP A 135 4.92 -21.53 -9.94
CA ASP A 135 6.18 -22.24 -10.04
C ASP A 135 7.34 -21.37 -9.58
N LYS A 136 8.40 -22.03 -9.10
CA LYS A 136 9.65 -21.39 -8.70
C LYS A 136 10.75 -21.78 -9.67
#